data_AF-Q5K231-F1
#
_entry.id   AF-Q5K231-F1
#
_cell.length_a   1.000
_cell.length_b   1.000
_cell.length_c   1.000
_cell.angle_alpha   90.00
_cell.angle_beta   90.00
_cell.angle_gamma   90.00
#
_symmetry.space_group_name_H-M   'P 1'
#
loop_
_entity.id
_entity.type
_entity.pdbx_description
1 polymer ?
#
loop_
_entity_poly.entity_id
_entity_poly.type
_entity_poly.pdbx_seq_one_letter_code
_entity_poly.pdbx_strand_id
1 'polypeptide(L)' 'ELEETIYMDQPPGFEAHKQEKKVWYGLKQSPRQWYKRFDSYMLSIDFCRSKYDSCVYFKQTSEVNIVYLLL' A
#
# COMPACT_ATOMS: atom_id res chain seq x y z
N GLU A 1 8.07 -4.30 6.08
CA GLU A 1 7.27 -4.92 7.16
C GLU A 1 6.54 -3.83 7.96
N LEU A 2 5.49 -4.18 8.71
CA LEU A 2 4.81 -3.23 9.60
C LEU A 2 5.72 -2.95 10.80
N GLU A 3 5.88 -1.68 11.15
CA GLU A 3 6.64 -1.26 12.34
C GLU A 3 5.89 -1.59 13.64
N GLU A 4 4.56 -1.63 13.60
CA GLU A 4 3.74 -1.96 14.76
C GLU A 4 2.60 -2.91 14.34
N THR A 5 2.35 -3.91 15.20
CA THR A 5 1.30 -4.91 15.07
C THR A 5 0.31 -4.70 16.21
N ILE A 6 -0.95 -4.36 15.90
CA ILE A 6 -2.02 -4.25 16.89
C ILE A 6 -2.90 -5.51 16.80
N TYR A 7 -3.28 -6.01 17.97
CA TYR A 7 -4.26 -7.08 18.14
C TYR A 7 -5.59 -6.46 18.55
N MET A 8 -6.70 -6.95 17.99
CA MET A 8 -8.03 -6.59 18.48
C MET A 8 -8.74 -7.82 19.02
N ASP A 9 -9.52 -7.59 20.06
CA ASP A 9 -10.48 -8.57 20.55
C ASP A 9 -11.46 -8.94 19.46
N GLN A 10 -11.81 -10.22 19.41
CA GLN A 10 -12.80 -10.70 18.46
C GLN A 10 -14.17 -10.10 18.82
N PRO A 11 -14.95 -9.66 17.83
CA PRO A 11 -16.29 -9.15 18.08
C PRO A 11 -17.18 -10.25 18.69
N PRO A 12 -18.13 -9.89 19.57
CA PRO A 12 -19.03 -10.85 20.21
C PRO A 12 -19.80 -11.65 19.14
N GLY A 13 -19.77 -12.99 19.25
CA GLY A 13 -20.39 -13.91 18.28
C GLY A 13 -19.43 -14.51 17.25
N PHE A 14 -18.16 -14.11 17.23
CA PHE A 14 -17.10 -14.73 16.42
C PHE A 14 -16.05 -15.37 17.35
N GLU A 15 -16.45 -16.27 18.24
CA GLU A 15 -15.53 -16.93 19.19
C GLU A 15 -14.89 -18.17 18.55
N ALA A 16 -14.09 -17.97 17.51
CA ALA A 16 -13.21 -19.03 17.03
C ALA A 16 -11.95 -19.07 17.92
N HIS A 17 -11.83 -20.13 18.73
CA HIS A 17 -10.63 -20.57 19.48
C HIS A 17 -9.55 -19.49 19.68
N LYS A 18 -9.72 -18.60 20.66
CA LYS A 18 -8.69 -17.71 21.28
C LYS A 18 -7.55 -17.23 20.36
N GLN A 19 -7.85 -16.85 19.12
CA GLN A 19 -6.89 -16.20 18.24
C GLN A 19 -7.24 -14.72 18.22
N GLU A 20 -6.49 -13.90 18.95
CA GLU A 20 -6.51 -12.46 18.74
C GLU A 20 -6.23 -12.20 17.25
N LYS A 21 -7.13 -11.50 16.57
CA LYS A 21 -6.93 -11.22 15.15
C LYS A 21 -5.89 -10.12 15.03
N LYS A 22 -4.78 -10.41 14.35
CA LYS A 22 -3.84 -9.39 13.91
C LYS A 22 -4.58 -8.42 13.00
N VAL A 23 -4.74 -7.18 13.44
CA VAL A 23 -5.51 -6.19 12.67
C VAL A 23 -4.57 -5.32 11.86
N TRP A 24 -4.81 -5.33 10.54
CA TRP A 24 -4.07 -4.52 9.57
C TRP A 24 -4.68 -3.13 9.38
N TYR A 25 -5.91 -2.95 9.86
CA TYR A 25 -6.71 -1.74 9.74
C TYR A 25 -6.57 -0.88 11.00
N GLY A 26 -6.62 0.45 10.88
CA GLY A 26 -6.55 1.38 12.02
C GLY A 26 -5.14 1.70 12.54
N LEU A 27 -4.12 1.00 12.05
CA LEU A 27 -2.72 1.36 12.28
C LEU A 27 -2.41 2.71 11.60
N LYS A 28 -1.87 3.67 12.35
CA LYS A 28 -1.44 4.97 11.79
C LYS A 28 -0.41 4.81 10.66
N GLN A 29 0.40 3.76 10.72
CA GLN A 29 1.37 3.39 9.69
C GLN A 29 0.78 2.70 8.45
N SER A 30 -0.43 2.15 8.50
CA SER A 30 -0.96 1.34 7.38
C SER A 30 -0.99 2.08 6.04
N PRO A 31 -1.48 3.32 5.95
CA PRO A 31 -1.46 4.08 4.70
C PRO A 31 -0.03 4.31 4.18
N ARG A 32 0.92 4.64 5.07
CA ARG A 32 2.32 4.89 4.70
C ARG A 32 3.02 3.63 4.22
N GLN A 33 2.79 2.50 4.90
CA GLN A 33 3.37 1.22 4.52
C GLN A 33 2.77 0.68 3.22
N TRP A 34 1.47 0.92 2.99
CA TRP A 34 0.85 0.65 1.69
C TRP A 34 1.49 1.48 0.59
N TYR A 35 1.66 2.79 0.77
CA TYR A 35 2.30 3.66 -0.23
C TYR A 35 3.75 3.23 -0.52
N LYS A 36 4.56 2.90 0.49
CA LYS A 36 5.93 2.37 0.29
C LYS A 36 5.94 1.10 -0.57
N ARG A 37 4.99 0.18 -0.32
CA ARG A 37 4.87 -1.08 -1.05
C ARG A 37 4.41 -0.86 -2.47
N PHE A 38 3.43 0.02 -2.65
CA PHE A 38 2.92 0.45 -3.95
C PHE A 38 4.03 1.09 -4.78
N ASP A 39 4.76 2.04 -4.21
CA ASP A 39 5.87 2.72 -4.87
C ASP A 39 6.94 1.73 -5.37
N SER A 40 7.38 0.85 -4.47
CA SER A 40 8.38 -0.17 -4.80
C SER A 40 7.90 -1.07 -5.96
N TYR A 41 6.61 -1.43 -5.95
CA TYR A 41 6.02 -2.21 -7.02
C TYR A 41 5.96 -1.44 -8.34
N MET A 42 5.52 -0.18 -8.33
CA MET A 42 5.47 0.66 -9.54
C MET A 42 6.84 0.80 -10.19
N LEU A 43 7.87 1.06 -9.39
CA LEU A 43 9.25 1.12 -9.88
C LEU A 43 9.71 -0.22 -10.48
N SER A 44 9.27 -1.36 -9.92
CA SER A 44 9.63 -2.69 -10.45
C SER A 44 8.99 -3.03 -11.79
N ILE A 45 7.90 -2.35 -12.16
CA ILE A 45 7.22 -2.52 -13.45
C ILE A 45 7.51 -1.34 -14.39
N ASP A 46 8.67 -0.71 -14.24
CA ASP A 46 9.19 0.42 -15.05
C ASP A 46 8.29 1.67 -15.09
N PHE A 47 7.44 1.87 -14.09
CA PHE A 47 6.87 3.20 -13.89
C PHE A 47 7.90 4.11 -13.21
N CYS A 48 7.95 5.36 -13.65
CA CYS A 48 8.75 6.42 -13.06
C CYS A 48 7.86 7.34 -12.24
N ARG A 49 8.37 7.82 -11.11
CA ARG A 49 7.69 8.85 -10.32
C ARG A 49 7.98 10.24 -10.89
N SER A 50 6.97 11.11 -10.95
CA SER A 50 7.15 12.52 -11.28
C SER A 50 8.03 13.23 -10.24
N LYS A 51 8.91 14.12 -10.72
CA LYS A 51 9.74 14.97 -9.85
C LYS A 51 8.96 16.12 -9.21
N TYR A 52 7.81 16.48 -9.78
CA TYR A 52 7.01 17.61 -9.36
C TYR A 52 5.85 17.21 -8.45
N ASP A 53 5.37 15.97 -8.57
CA ASP A 53 4.22 15.47 -7.81
C ASP A 53 4.45 14.01 -7.39
N SER A 54 4.40 13.75 -6.08
CA SER A 54 4.60 12.41 -5.50
C SER A 54 3.45 11.43 -5.78
N CYS A 55 2.29 11.93 -6.20
CA CYS A 55 1.13 11.12 -6.53
C CYS A 55 1.08 10.75 -8.02
N VAL A 56 1.96 11.29 -8.85
CA VAL A 56 1.99 11.02 -10.30
C VAL A 56 3.10 10.03 -10.65
N TYR A 57 2.70 8.96 -11.33
CA TYR A 57 3.59 7.99 -11.96
C TYR A 57 3.37 8.02 -13.47
N PHE A 58 4.41 7.71 -14.24
CA PHE A 58 4.32 7.61 -15.68
C PHE A 58 5.19 6.48 -16.22
N LYS A 59 4.76 5.83 -17.30
CA LYS A 59 5.53 4.83 -18.03
C LYS A 59 5.44 5.08 -19.52
N GLN A 60 6.59 5.16 -20.18
CA GLN A 60 6.65 5.18 -21.64
C GLN A 60 6.55 3.74 -22.15
N THR A 61 5.53 3.48 -22.98
CA THR A 61 5.26 2.14 -23.54
C THR A 61 5.71 2.00 -24.99
N SER A 62 5.78 3.12 -25.72
CA SER A 62 6.40 3.24 -27.04
C SER A 62 6.93 4.66 -27.23
N GLU A 63 7.59 4.96 -28.36
CA GLU A 63 8.11 6.30 -28.65
C GLU A 63 7.03 7.39 -28.58
N VAL A 64 5.77 7.04 -28.83
CA VAL A 64 4.64 7.98 -28.86
C VAL A 64 3.69 7.83 -27.66
N ASN A 65 3.63 6.65 -27.03
CA ASN A 65 2.64 6.36 -25.99
C ASN A 65 3.23 6.45 -24.58
N ILE A 66 2.66 7.34 -23.77
CA ILE A 66 2.96 7.49 -22.34
C ILE A 66 1.67 7.24 -21.54
N VAL A 67 1.77 6.39 -20.53
CA VAL A 67 0.70 6.15 -19.56
C VAL A 67 0.99 6.98 -18.31
N TYR A 68 -0.01 7.72 -17.84
CA TYR A 68 0.05 8.44 -16.57
C TYR A 68 -0.90 7.77 -15.56
N LEU A 69 -0.45 7.68 -14.32
CA LEU A 69 -1.23 7.17 -13.19
C LEU A 69 -1.19 8.20 -12.06
N LEU A 70 -2.37 8.59 -11.57
CA LEU A 70 -2.54 9.48 -10.42
C LEU A 70 -3.15 8.66 -9.26
N LEU A 71 -2.53 8.78 -8.09
CA LEU A 71 -2.92 8.11 -6.84
C LEU A 71 -3.90 8.92 -6.01
#